data_AF-A0A3L6PCT9-F1
#
_entry.id   AF-A0A3L6PCT9-F1
#
_cell.length_a   1.000
_cell.length_b   1.000
_cell.length_c   1.000
_cell.angle_alpha   90.00
_cell.angle_beta   90.00
_cell.angle_gamma   90.00
#
_symmetry.space_group_name_H-M   'P 1'
#
loop_
_entity.id
_entity.type
_entity.pdbx_description
1 polymer ?
#
loop_
_entity_poly.entity_id
_entity_poly.type
_entity_poly.pdbx_seq_one_letter_code
_entity_poly.pdbx_strand_id
1 'polypeptide(L)'
;MGLPPVGCAPHFLWEYGSQNGECIEYINNVVMEFNYALRYMSSEFIRQHPDSMISYCDTFEGSVDILENRDRYGEQMHHKYYIQIACCP
;
A
#
# COMPACT_ATOMS: atom_id res chain seq x y z
N MET A 1 4.80 7.39 7.10
CA MET A 1 3.66 6.68 6.46
C MET A 1 4.01 5.20 6.40
N GLY A 2 3.02 4.32 6.54
CA GLY A 2 3.21 2.91 6.22
C GLY A 2 3.61 2.71 4.76
N LEU A 3 4.02 1.50 4.43
CA LEU A 3 4.14 1.05 3.06
C LEU A 3 2.77 0.56 2.57
N PRO A 4 2.38 0.87 1.31
CA PRO A 4 1.21 0.26 0.67
C PRO A 4 1.44 -1.27 0.49
N PRO A 5 0.44 -2.06 0.08
CA PRO A 5 0.62 -3.49 -0.17
C PRO A 5 1.52 -3.72 -1.39
N VAL A 6 2.84 -3.71 -1.16
CA VAL A 6 3.89 -3.78 -2.19
C VAL A 6 3.79 -5.08 -3.00
N GLY A 7 3.32 -6.17 -2.40
CA GLY A 7 3.05 -7.43 -3.10
C GLY A 7 1.97 -7.32 -4.18
N CYS A 8 1.22 -6.23 -4.24
CA CYS A 8 0.27 -5.93 -5.32
C CYS A 8 0.89 -5.14 -6.49
N ALA A 9 2.15 -4.70 -6.39
CA ALA A 9 2.77 -3.89 -7.42
C ALA A 9 3.10 -4.72 -8.68
N PRO A 10 2.91 -4.19 -9.90
CA PRO A 10 3.05 -4.95 -11.14
C PRO A 10 4.39 -5.69 -11.30
N HIS A 11 5.50 -5.09 -10.82
CA HIS A 11 6.81 -5.73 -10.83
C HIS A 11 6.82 -7.06 -10.07
N PHE A 12 6.28 -7.07 -8.84
CA PHE A 12 6.25 -8.27 -8.01
C PHE A 12 5.23 -9.29 -8.48
N LEU A 13 4.10 -8.84 -9.04
CA LEU A 13 3.16 -9.74 -9.71
C LEU A 13 3.84 -10.50 -10.85
N TRP A 14 4.62 -9.80 -11.69
CA TRP A 14 5.37 -10.42 -12.79
C TRP A 14 6.49 -11.34 -12.30
N GLU A 15 7.33 -10.86 -11.38
CA GLU A 15 8.50 -11.59 -10.86
C GLU A 15 8.10 -12.90 -10.17
N TYR A 16 6.99 -12.90 -9.44
CA TYR A 16 6.49 -14.06 -8.71
C TYR A 16 5.46 -14.89 -9.49
N GLY A 17 5.18 -14.53 -10.75
CA GLY A 17 4.31 -15.31 -11.63
C GLY A 17 2.84 -15.34 -11.20
N SER A 18 2.32 -14.22 -10.69
CA SER A 18 0.90 -14.03 -10.38
C SER A 18 0.04 -14.33 -11.60
N GLN A 19 -1.00 -15.16 -11.45
CA GLN A 19 -1.80 -15.67 -12.56
C GLN A 19 -3.00 -14.78 -12.88
N ASN A 20 -3.64 -14.23 -11.85
CA ASN A 20 -4.87 -13.45 -11.93
C ASN A 20 -4.70 -12.03 -11.34
N GLY A 21 -3.45 -11.61 -11.12
CA GLY A 21 -3.16 -10.34 -10.44
C GLY A 21 -3.41 -10.41 -8.94
N GLU A 22 -3.44 -11.60 -8.36
CA GLU A 22 -3.41 -11.80 -6.91
C GLU A 22 -2.11 -11.26 -6.32
N CYS A 23 -2.23 -10.52 -5.22
CA CYS A 23 -1.06 -9.95 -4.56
C CYS A 23 -0.20 -11.03 -3.92
N ILE A 24 1.12 -10.81 -3.90
CA ILE A 24 2.08 -11.73 -3.29
C ILE A 24 2.01 -11.61 -1.77
N GLU A 25 1.31 -12.54 -1.11
CA GLU A 25 1.05 -12.53 0.34
C GLU A 25 2.35 -12.46 1.17
N TYR A 26 3.37 -13.23 0.78
CA TYR A 26 4.66 -13.23 1.48
C TYR A 26 5.25 -11.81 1.59
N ILE A 27 5.21 -11.04 0.50
CA ILE A 27 5.72 -9.65 0.49
C ILE A 27 4.83 -8.76 1.37
N ASN A 28 3.51 -8.89 1.24
CA ASN A 28 2.58 -8.10 2.04
C ASN A 28 2.67 -8.40 3.55
N ASN A 29 2.97 -9.64 3.94
CA ASN A 29 3.21 -10.00 5.34
C ASN A 29 4.43 -9.28 5.91
N VAL A 30 5.55 -9.25 5.17
CA VAL A 30 6.74 -8.50 5.57
C VAL A 30 6.44 -7.00 5.69
N VAL A 31 5.66 -6.46 4.75
CA VAL A 31 5.18 -5.07 4.79
C VAL A 31 4.33 -4.79 6.02
N MET A 32 3.42 -5.69 6.41
CA MET A 32 2.57 -5.52 7.59
C MET A 32 3.40 -5.46 8.87
N GLU A 33 4.40 -6.35 9.03
CA GLU A 33 5.31 -6.31 10.18
C GLU A 33 6.11 -5.00 10.25
N PHE A 34 6.62 -4.54 9.11
CA PHE A 34 7.28 -3.24 9.01
C PHE A 34 6.36 -2.08 9.42
N ASN A 35 5.13 -2.07 8.91
CA ASN A 35 4.13 -1.04 9.21
C ASN A 35 3.74 -1.04 10.69
N TYR A 36 3.61 -2.21 11.30
CA TYR A 36 3.35 -2.36 12.73
C TYR A 36 4.46 -1.70 13.56
N ALA A 37 5.72 -2.05 13.29
CA ALA A 37 6.87 -1.46 13.98
C ALA A 37 6.95 0.06 13.76
N LEU A 38 6.72 0.54 12.53
CA LEU A 38 6.72 1.96 12.20
C LEU A 38 5.63 2.74 12.94
N ARG A 39 4.42 2.18 13.03
CA ARG A 39 3.31 2.80 13.78
C ARG A 39 3.64 2.91 15.28
N TYR A 40 4.23 1.86 15.85
CA TYR A 40 4.69 1.87 17.24
C TYR A 40 5.74 2.96 17.47
N MET A 41 6.78 2.99 16.64
CA MET A 41 7.85 4.00 16.72
C MET A 41 7.33 5.43 16.52
N SER A 42 6.39 5.62 15.60
CA SER A 42 5.75 6.93 15.37
C SER A 42 4.98 7.39 16.61
N SER A 43 4.25 6.46 17.25
CA SER A 43 3.50 6.75 18.48
C SER A 43 4.44 7.13 19.62
N GLU A 44 5.55 6.40 19.77
CA GLU A 44 6.55 6.70 20.80
C GLU A 44 7.27 8.02 20.55
N PHE A 45 7.55 8.36 19.29
CA PHE A 45 8.13 9.65 18.94
C PHE A 45 7.20 10.81 19.29
N ILE A 46 5.91 10.72 18.94
CA ILE A 46 4.90 11.73 19.28
C ILE A 46 4.80 11.91 20.80
N ARG A 47 4.87 10.80 21.56
CA ARG A 47 4.86 10.83 23.02
C ARG A 47 6.09 11.51 23.61
N GLN A 48 7.27 11.30 23.03
CA GLN A 48 8.54 11.87 23.49
C GLN A 48 8.75 13.32 23.05
N HIS A 49 8.10 13.73 21.97
CA HIS A 49 8.22 15.06 21.38
C HIS A 49 6.84 15.68 21.13
N PRO A 50 6.14 16.17 22.19
CA PRO A 50 4.78 16.72 22.06
C PRO A 50 4.67 17.94 21.16
N ASP A 51 5.76 18.70 21.00
CA ASP A 51 5.84 19.87 20.13
C ASP A 51 6.08 19.50 18.65
N SER A 52 6.34 18.23 18.35
CA SER A 52 6.54 17.76 16.98
C SER A 52 5.20 17.58 16.25
N MET A 53 5.16 17.97 14.98
CA MET A 53 3.95 17.90 14.16
C MET A 53 4.07 16.75 13.16
N ILE A 54 3.91 15.52 13.64
CA ILE A 54 4.01 14.30 12.85
C ILE A 54 2.74 13.46 13.03
N SER A 55 2.30 12.78 11.96
CA SER A 55 1.21 11.81 12.01
C SER A 55 1.60 10.54 11.26
N TYR A 56 1.11 9.40 11.74
CA TYR A 56 1.22 8.13 11.02
C TYR A 56 0.04 8.01 10.04
N CYS A 57 0.35 7.84 8.76
CA CYS A 57 -0.63 7.55 7.72
C CYS A 57 -0.62 6.05 7.40
N ASP A 58 -1.78 5.41 7.52
CA ASP A 58 -1.98 4.01 7.14
C ASP A 58 -2.30 3.90 5.65
N THR A 59 -1.25 3.95 4.83
CA THR A 59 -1.41 3.83 3.38
C THR A 59 -1.60 2.39 2.93
N PHE A 60 -1.40 1.40 3.80
CA PHE A 60 -1.70 0.00 3.47
C PHE A 60 -3.21 -0.16 3.31
N GLU A 61 -3.96 0.19 4.35
CA GLU A 61 -5.43 0.15 4.33
C GLU A 61 -6.01 1.02 3.21
N GLY A 62 -5.53 2.26 3.09
CA GLY A 62 -6.01 3.16 2.04
C GLY A 62 -5.76 2.62 0.62
N SER A 63 -4.66 1.91 0.41
CA SER A 63 -4.37 1.30 -0.90
C SER A 63 -5.19 0.03 -1.14
N VAL A 64 -5.42 -0.78 -0.11
CA VAL A 64 -6.32 -1.94 -0.20
C VAL A 64 -7.73 -1.50 -0.56
N ASP A 65 -8.26 -0.46 0.09
CA ASP A 65 -9.57 0.11 -0.23
C ASP A 65 -9.66 0.59 -1.68
N ILE A 66 -8.60 1.24 -2.20
CA ILE A 66 -8.54 1.63 -3.62
C ILE A 66 -8.52 0.41 -4.54
N LEU A 67 -7.76 -0.64 -4.17
CA LEU A 67 -7.64 -1.86 -4.97
C LEU A 67 -8.93 -2.69 -4.99
N GLU A 68 -9.73 -2.65 -3.93
CA GLU A 68 -11.00 -3.37 -3.81
C GLU A 68 -12.18 -2.56 -4.37
N ASN A 69 -12.14 -1.23 -4.24
CA ASN A 69 -13.21 -0.32 -4.66
C ASN A 69 -12.82 0.50 -5.91
N ARG A 70 -12.16 -0.15 -6.86
CA ARG A 70 -11.60 0.48 -8.07
C ARG A 70 -12.57 1.35 -8.85
N ASP A 71 -13.82 0.90 -8.99
CA ASP A 71 -14.83 1.66 -9.71
C ASP A 71 -15.12 3.01 -9.04
N ARG A 72 -15.13 3.04 -7.70
CA ARG A 72 -15.35 4.27 -6.92
C ARG A 72 -14.23 5.27 -7.10
N TYR A 73 -12.98 4.80 -7.16
CA TYR A 73 -11.80 5.66 -7.27
C TYR A 73 -11.37 5.93 -8.71
N GLY A 74 -11.85 5.13 -9.67
CA GLY A 74 -11.47 5.14 -11.06
C GLY A 74 -12.33 5.98 -11.99
N GLU A 75 -13.49 6.53 -11.57
CA GLU A 75 -14.35 7.33 -12.47
C GLU A 75 -13.67 8.61 -13.02
N GLN A 76 -12.69 9.15 -12.29
CA GLN A 76 -11.88 10.30 -12.75
C GLN A 76 -10.67 9.88 -13.61
N MET A 77 -10.36 8.59 -13.68
CA MET A 77 -9.29 8.07 -14.52
C MET A 77 -9.94 7.50 -15.78
N HIS A 78 -9.72 8.15 -16.94
CA HIS A 78 -10.25 7.72 -18.27
C HIS A 78 -9.89 6.27 -18.68
N HIS A 79 -9.15 5.54 -17.84
CA HIS A 79 -8.82 4.14 -18.01
C HIS A 79 -9.03 3.36 -16.70
N LYS A 80 -10.24 2.81 -16.51
CA LYS A 80 -10.62 1.91 -15.40
C LYS A 80 -9.67 0.72 -15.15
N TYR A 81 -8.81 0.39 -16.11
CA TYR A 81 -7.95 -0.79 -16.07
C TYR A 81 -6.55 -0.55 -15.44
N TYR A 82 -6.14 0.70 -15.15
CA TYR A 82 -4.74 1.00 -14.79
C TYR A 82 -4.29 0.65 -13.37
N ILE A 83 -5.20 0.32 -12.47
CA ILE A 83 -4.84 0.02 -11.07
C ILE A 83 -4.09 -1.34 -10.96
N GLN A 84 -4.03 -2.11 -12.06
CA GLN A 84 -3.27 -3.37 -12.18
C GLN A 84 -2.34 -3.43 -13.39
N ILE A 85 -2.28 -2.38 -14.21
CA ILE A 85 -1.41 -2.34 -15.39
C ILE A 85 -0.14 -1.60 -14.98
N ALA A 86 1.03 -2.20 -15.21
CA ALA A 86 2.27 -1.44 -15.19
C ALA A 86 2.15 -0.30 -16.20
N CYS A 87 2.21 0.96 -15.75
CA CYS A 87 2.44 2.09 -16.65
C CYS A 87 3.84 1.92 -17.27
N CYS A 88 3.96 1.11 -18.31
CA CYS A 88 5.11 1.13 -19.19
C CYS A 88 4.86 2.19 -20.29
N PRO A 89 5.86 3.00 -20.65
CA PRO A 89 5.80 3.82 -21.85
C PRO A 89 5.66 2.98 -23.13
#